data_AF-A0A533YTS1-F1
#
_entry.id   AF-A0A533YTS1-F1
#
_cell.length_a   1.000
_cell.length_b   1.000
_cell.length_c   1.000
_cell.angle_alpha   90.00
_cell.angle_beta   90.00
_cell.angle_gamma   90.00
#
_symmetry.space_group_name_H-M   'P 1'
#
loop_
_entity.id
_entity.type
_entity.pdbx_description
1 polymer ?
#
loop_
_entity_poly.entity_id
_entity_poly.type
_entity_poly.pdbx_seq_one_letter_code
_entity_poly.pdbx_strand_id
1 'polypeptide(L)'
;MDKTPRQIFLKVDLNTSGAFQCDRCIEDFEQPLSGRYTMFYVYDDLDTATYPADEVHVITPDTPVIDLSEDVRQTVLLSVPLKLLCKEDCKGLCPRCGVNRNQRSCECQEAEDSSPWRGLEGYMNR
;
A
#
# COMPACT_ATOMS: atom_id res chain seq x y z
N MET A 1 2.67 -1.02 46.22
CA MET A 1 3.19 -0.45 44.96
C MET A 1 3.02 -1.51 43.91
N ASP A 2 1.79 -1.60 43.41
CA ASP A 2 1.30 -2.69 42.59
C ASP A 2 1.88 -2.62 41.18
N LYS A 3 2.45 -3.75 40.76
CA LYS A 3 2.98 -3.95 39.42
C LYS A 3 1.80 -4.01 38.45
N THR A 4 1.88 -3.15 37.45
CA THR A 4 0.94 -2.90 36.36
C THR A 4 0.28 -4.18 35.82
N PRO A 5 -1.03 -4.13 35.47
CA PRO A 5 -1.81 -5.27 35.04
C PRO A 5 -1.23 -5.92 33.78
N ARG A 6 -1.47 -7.23 33.64
CA ARG A 6 -0.97 -8.06 32.54
C ARG A 6 -1.39 -7.42 31.21
N GLN A 7 -0.43 -6.94 30.43
CA GLN A 7 -0.63 -6.43 29.07
C GLN A 7 0.40 -7.07 28.16
N ILE A 8 0.00 -7.41 26.94
CA ILE A 8 0.91 -7.93 25.92
C ILE A 8 1.16 -6.83 24.91
N PHE A 9 2.42 -6.45 24.79
CA PHE A 9 2.88 -5.53 23.76
C PHE A 9 3.45 -6.33 22.59
N LEU A 10 2.79 -6.26 21.44
CA LEU A 10 3.22 -6.96 20.25
C LEU A 10 3.77 -5.96 19.23
N LYS A 11 5.00 -6.20 18.78
CA LYS A 11 5.66 -5.44 17.72
C LYS A 11 6.01 -6.39 16.59
N VAL A 12 5.56 -6.08 15.38
CA VAL A 12 5.73 -6.95 14.22
C VAL A 12 6.43 -6.19 13.10
N ASP A 13 7.48 -6.81 12.58
CA ASP A 13 8.16 -6.39 11.36
C ASP A 13 7.84 -7.39 10.25
N LEU A 14 7.20 -6.93 9.18
CA LEU A 14 6.76 -7.74 8.05
C LEU A 14 7.65 -7.45 6.85
N ASN A 15 8.12 -8.52 6.20
CA ASN A 15 8.81 -8.46 4.91
C ASN A 15 8.20 -9.54 4.01
N THR A 16 7.72 -9.15 2.83
CA THR A 16 7.15 -10.06 1.84
C THR A 16 7.42 -9.52 0.43
N SER A 17 7.11 -10.29 -0.61
CA SER A 17 6.99 -9.79 -1.98
C SER A 17 5.53 -9.85 -2.43
N GLY A 18 5.15 -8.92 -3.32
CA GLY A 18 3.88 -8.95 -4.04
C GLY A 18 4.12 -9.06 -5.54
N ALA A 19 3.27 -9.81 -6.23
CA ALA A 19 3.23 -9.87 -7.68
C ALA A 19 2.26 -8.81 -8.21
N PHE A 20 2.74 -7.96 -9.10
CA PHE A 20 2.02 -6.80 -9.61
C PHE A 20 2.17 -6.69 -11.12
N GLN A 21 1.31 -5.87 -11.72
CA GLN A 21 1.41 -5.47 -13.11
C GLN A 21 1.81 -4.00 -13.19
N CYS A 22 2.76 -3.68 -14.05
CA CYS A 22 3.28 -2.33 -14.18
C CYS A 22 2.24 -1.39 -14.84
N ASP A 23 1.91 -0.28 -14.18
CA ASP A 23 0.95 0.73 -14.66
C ASP A 23 1.33 1.35 -16.01
N ARG A 24 2.61 1.26 -16.39
CA ARG A 24 3.15 1.89 -17.60
C ARG A 24 3.32 0.93 -18.77
N CYS A 25 3.90 -0.25 -18.54
CA CYS A 25 4.22 -1.21 -19.60
C CYS A 25 3.40 -2.50 -19.56
N ILE A 26 2.56 -2.70 -18.52
CA ILE A 26 1.69 -3.87 -18.35
C ILE A 26 2.47 -5.19 -18.17
N GLU A 27 3.79 -5.12 -17.98
CA GLU A 27 4.59 -6.30 -17.62
C GLU A 27 4.38 -6.66 -16.15
N ASP A 28 4.27 -7.96 -15.89
CA ASP A 28 4.24 -8.50 -14.54
C ASP A 28 5.62 -8.36 -13.90
N PHE A 29 5.66 -8.01 -12.62
CA PHE A 29 6.88 -7.87 -11.84
C PHE A 29 6.61 -8.17 -10.37
N GLU A 30 7.66 -8.58 -9.65
CA GLU A 30 7.61 -8.72 -8.20
C GLU A 30 8.20 -7.47 -7.54
N GLN A 31 7.57 -7.00 -6.47
CA GLN A 31 8.07 -5.90 -5.67
C GLN A 31 8.12 -6.30 -4.19
N PRO A 32 9.22 -6.01 -3.48
CA PRO A 32 9.26 -6.17 -2.04
C PRO A 32 8.28 -5.19 -1.37
N LEU A 33 7.60 -5.70 -0.35
CA LEU A 33 6.71 -4.98 0.53
C LEU A 33 7.24 -5.14 1.95
N SER A 34 7.27 -4.04 2.69
CA SER A 34 7.62 -4.06 4.10
C SER A 34 6.66 -3.21 4.89
N GLY A 35 6.37 -3.65 6.10
CA GLY A 35 5.43 -2.98 6.98
C GLY A 35 5.81 -3.23 8.43
N ARG A 36 5.47 -2.27 9.29
CA ARG A 36 5.63 -2.40 10.72
C ARG A 36 4.34 -1.98 11.38
N TYR A 37 3.87 -2.79 12.30
CA TYR A 37 2.73 -2.43 13.12
C TYR A 37 2.97 -2.83 14.58
N THR A 38 2.16 -2.25 15.46
CA THR A 38 2.29 -2.43 16.91
C THR A 38 0.90 -2.50 17.50
N MET A 39 0.66 -3.46 18.38
CA MET A 39 -0.64 -3.67 19.03
C MET A 39 -0.48 -3.93 20.52
N PHE A 40 -1.53 -3.54 21.25
CA PHE A 40 -1.67 -3.76 22.67
C PHE A 40 -2.82 -4.73 22.91
N TYR A 41 -2.54 -5.80 23.65
CA TYR A 41 -3.57 -6.69 24.17
C TYR A 41 -3.70 -6.51 25.68
N VAL A 42 -4.94 -6.34 26.14
CA VAL A 42 -5.30 -6.22 27.56
C VAL A 42 -6.22 -7.37 27.94
N TYR A 43 -6.12 -7.85 29.17
CA TYR A 43 -7.05 -8.86 29.67
C TYR A 43 -8.38 -8.22 30.12
N ASP A 44 -9.48 -8.94 29.94
CA ASP A 44 -10.87 -8.52 30.24
C ASP A 44 -11.14 -8.16 31.72
N ASP A 45 -10.21 -8.46 32.62
CA ASP A 45 -10.22 -8.01 34.01
C ASP A 45 -9.84 -6.53 34.19
N LEU A 46 -9.57 -5.81 33.09
CA LEU A 46 -9.31 -4.38 33.06
C LEU A 46 -10.52 -3.59 32.59
N ASP A 47 -10.70 -2.40 33.17
CA ASP A 47 -11.78 -1.46 32.85
C ASP A 47 -11.64 -0.99 31.39
N THR A 48 -12.27 -1.73 30.47
CA THR A 48 -12.22 -1.55 29.01
C THR A 48 -12.77 -0.20 28.57
N ALA A 49 -13.45 0.53 29.45
CA ALA A 49 -13.87 1.91 29.28
C ALA A 49 -12.73 2.93 29.17
N THR A 50 -11.48 2.53 29.49
CA THR A 50 -10.33 3.46 29.52
C THR A 50 -9.62 3.59 28.17
N TYR A 51 -9.84 2.67 27.24
CA TYR A 51 -9.11 2.62 25.96
C TYR A 51 -10.07 2.69 24.76
N PRO A 52 -9.74 3.49 23.74
CA PRO A 52 -10.53 3.52 22.51
C PRO A 52 -10.42 2.15 21.80
N ALA A 53 -11.56 1.64 21.30
CA ALA A 53 -11.70 0.27 20.80
C ALA A 53 -10.81 -0.05 19.57
N ASP A 54 -10.31 0.99 18.92
CA ASP A 54 -9.41 0.98 17.78
C ASP A 54 -7.91 0.93 18.16
N GLU A 55 -7.55 1.11 19.43
CA GLU A 55 -6.16 1.07 19.90
C GLU A 55 -5.79 -0.18 20.71
N VAL A 56 -6.79 -0.91 21.23
CA VAL A 56 -6.57 -2.01 22.18
C VAL A 56 -7.44 -3.21 21.88
N HIS A 57 -6.83 -4.39 21.83
CA HIS A 57 -7.51 -5.67 21.69
C HIS A 57 -7.72 -6.32 23.06
N VAL A 58 -8.97 -6.61 23.42
CA VAL A 58 -9.29 -7.30 24.66
C VAL A 58 -9.19 -8.80 24.44
N ILE A 59 -8.44 -9.50 25.30
CA ILE A 59 -8.30 -10.96 25.29
C ILE A 59 -8.75 -11.55 26.62
N THR A 60 -9.28 -12.76 26.58
CA THR A 60 -9.62 -13.49 27.82
C THR A 60 -8.39 -14.23 28.34
N PRO A 61 -8.27 -14.46 29.66
CA PRO A 61 -7.17 -15.25 30.23
C PRO A 61 -7.02 -16.65 29.63
N ASP A 62 -8.12 -17.21 29.12
CA ASP A 62 -8.17 -18.54 28.52
C ASP A 62 -7.90 -18.54 27.01
N THR A 63 -7.57 -17.39 26.41
CA THR A 63 -7.26 -17.28 24.97
C THR A 63 -5.91 -17.93 24.66
N PRO A 64 -5.87 -19.11 24.00
CA PRO A 64 -4.63 -19.84 23.79
C PRO A 64 -3.84 -19.37 22.56
N VAL A 65 -4.51 -18.67 21.64
CA VAL A 65 -3.98 -18.25 20.35
C VAL A 65 -4.53 -16.86 20.00
N ILE A 66 -3.65 -16.00 19.51
CA ILE A 66 -4.00 -14.70 18.93
C ILE A 66 -3.83 -14.84 17.42
N ASP A 67 -4.91 -14.62 16.67
CA ASP A 67 -4.87 -14.60 15.21
C ASP A 67 -4.47 -13.19 14.72
N LEU A 68 -3.32 -13.11 14.04
CA LEU A 68 -2.76 -11.87 13.49
C LEU A 68 -3.07 -11.70 11.99
N SER A 69 -3.83 -12.64 11.39
CA SER A 69 -3.99 -12.70 9.94
C SER A 69 -4.56 -11.41 9.35
N GLU A 70 -5.54 -10.80 10.02
CA GLU A 70 -6.15 -9.56 9.55
C GLU A 70 -5.20 -8.36 9.70
N ASP A 71 -4.49 -8.22 10.81
CA ASP A 71 -3.56 -7.12 11.03
C ASP A 71 -2.37 -7.17 10.07
N VAL A 72 -1.86 -8.39 9.82
CA VAL A 72 -0.84 -8.64 8.81
C VAL A 72 -1.37 -8.29 7.43
N ARG A 73 -2.58 -8.73 7.07
CA ARG A 73 -3.21 -8.42 5.79
C ARG A 73 -3.37 -6.92 5.58
N GLN A 74 -3.89 -6.20 6.57
CA GLN A 74 -4.05 -4.74 6.52
C GLN A 74 -2.71 -4.03 6.39
N THR A 75 -1.72 -4.43 7.18
CA THR A 75 -0.37 -3.84 7.12
C THR A 75 0.27 -4.04 5.75
N VAL A 76 0.13 -5.24 5.17
CA VAL A 76 0.62 -5.53 3.81
C VAL A 76 -0.12 -4.68 2.78
N LEU A 77 -1.46 -4.58 2.86
CA LEU A 77 -2.24 -3.75 1.93
C LEU A 77 -1.84 -2.28 1.98
N LEU A 78 -1.57 -1.74 3.17
CA LEU A 78 -1.11 -0.37 3.36
C LEU A 78 0.32 -0.13 2.87
N SER A 79 1.13 -1.18 2.77
CA SER A 79 2.50 -1.09 2.23
C SER A 79 2.56 -1.07 0.70
N VAL A 80 1.45 -1.36 0.01
CA VAL A 80 1.39 -1.36 -1.46
C VAL A 80 1.50 0.09 -1.98
N PRO A 81 2.46 0.39 -2.88
CA PRO A 81 2.57 1.73 -3.45
C PRO A 81 1.34 2.13 -4.27
N LEU A 82 1.03 3.43 -4.27
CA LEU A 82 -0.05 3.98 -5.12
C LEU A 82 0.23 3.84 -6.62
N LYS A 83 1.50 3.68 -7.01
CA LYS A 83 1.93 3.55 -8.39
C LYS A 83 2.87 2.35 -8.52
N LEU A 84 2.48 1.40 -9.34
CA LEU A 84 3.17 0.14 -9.54
C LEU A 84 4.02 0.23 -10.80
N LEU A 85 5.34 0.33 -10.63
CA LEU A 85 6.29 0.38 -11.74
C LEU A 85 7.27 -0.77 -11.63
N CYS A 86 7.43 -1.54 -12.71
CA CYS A 86 8.44 -2.61 -12.78
C CYS A 86 9.87 -2.13 -12.57
N LYS A 87 10.11 -0.82 -12.77
CA LYS A 87 11.35 -0.10 -12.49
C LYS A 87 11.09 1.40 -12.50
N GLU A 88 11.91 2.17 -11.77
CA GLU A 88 11.75 3.62 -11.62
C GLU A 88 11.71 4.37 -12.96
N ASP A 89 12.53 3.94 -13.94
CA ASP A 89 12.68 4.55 -15.25
C ASP A 89 11.80 3.90 -16.35
N CYS A 90 10.75 3.16 -15.98
CA CYS A 90 9.87 2.49 -16.93
C CYS A 90 9.31 3.46 -17.98
N LYS A 91 9.65 3.22 -19.25
CA LYS A 91 9.26 4.06 -20.41
C LYS A 91 7.82 3.82 -20.87
N GLY A 92 7.21 2.73 -20.40
CA GLY A 92 5.83 2.37 -20.68
C GLY A 92 5.54 1.99 -22.13
N LEU A 93 4.25 1.89 -22.44
CA LEU A 93 3.79 1.67 -23.80
C LEU A 93 3.76 2.98 -24.60
N CYS A 94 3.97 2.90 -25.91
CA CYS A 94 3.71 4.02 -26.80
C CYS A 94 2.19 4.30 -26.84
N PRO A 95 1.72 5.53 -26.59
CA PRO A 95 0.28 5.85 -26.59
C PRO A 95 -0.36 5.77 -27.99
N ARG A 96 0.44 5.64 -29.06
CA ARG A 96 -0.03 5.57 -30.44
C ARG A 96 -0.08 4.15 -30.99
N CYS A 97 0.97 3.35 -30.78
CA CYS A 97 1.06 1.99 -31.33
C CYS A 97 1.06 0.88 -30.28
N GLY A 98 1.08 1.19 -28.99
CA GLY A 98 1.07 0.21 -27.90
C GLY A 98 2.38 -0.54 -27.70
N VAL A 99 3.46 -0.23 -28.43
CA VAL A 99 4.74 -0.94 -28.24
C VAL A 99 5.36 -0.63 -26.90
N ASN A 100 5.93 -1.65 -26.24
CA ASN A 100 6.70 -1.45 -25.03
C ASN A 100 8.04 -0.76 -25.33
N ARG A 101 8.15 0.50 -24.88
CA ARG A 101 9.32 1.36 -25.09
C ARG A 101 10.53 0.95 -24.27
N ASN A 102 10.37 0.03 -23.31
CA ASN A 102 11.49 -0.59 -22.59
C ASN A 102 12.23 -1.61 -23.46
N GLN A 103 11.54 -2.23 -24.42
CA GLN A 103 12.10 -3.28 -25.28
C GLN A 103 12.56 -2.74 -26.63
N ARG A 104 11.78 -1.84 -27.25
CA ARG A 104 12.12 -1.24 -28.55
C ARG A 104 11.54 0.18 -28.70
N SER A 105 12.18 0.99 -29.53
CA SER A 105 11.64 2.30 -29.92
C SER A 105 10.47 2.15 -30.91
N CYS A 106 9.61 3.18 -30.96
CA CYS A 106 8.60 3.34 -32.00
C CYS A 106 8.97 4.51 -32.92
N GLU A 107 8.47 4.47 -34.16
CA GLU A 107 8.59 5.57 -35.13
C GLU A 107 7.35 6.49 -35.14
N CYS A 108 6.47 6.36 -34.15
CA CYS A 108 5.31 7.24 -34.04
C CYS A 108 5.77 8.69 -33.86
N GLN A 109 5.26 9.59 -34.71
CA GLN A 109 5.45 11.02 -34.53
C GLN A 109 4.90 11.44 -33.15
N GLU A 110 5.71 12.20 -32.42
CA GLU A 110 5.24 12.86 -31.20
C GLU A 110 4.04 13.73 -31.57
N ALA A 111 2.99 13.65 -30.75
CA ALA A 111 1.85 14.52 -30.96
C ALA A 111 2.34 15.95 -30.73
N GLU A 112 2.29 16.75 -31.80
CA GLU A 112 2.49 18.20 -31.76
C GLU A 112 1.68 18.76 -30.59
N ASP A 113 2.34 19.58 -29.75
CA ASP A 113 1.82 20.18 -28.51
C ASP A 113 0.36 20.62 -28.67
N SER A 114 -0.55 19.70 -28.40
CA SER A 114 -1.96 20.00 -28.23
C SER A 114 -2.16 19.90 -26.75
N SER A 115 -1.97 21.05 -26.10
CA SER A 115 -2.49 21.27 -24.75
C SER A 115 -3.85 20.59 -24.64
N PRO A 116 -4.13 19.81 -23.57
CA PRO A 116 -5.47 19.24 -23.35
C PRO A 116 -6.58 20.30 -23.40
N TRP A 117 -6.20 21.55 -23.14
CA TRP A 117 -7.04 22.75 -23.15
C TRP A 117 -7.09 23.45 -24.51
N ARG A 118 -6.51 22.89 -25.58
CA ARG A 118 -6.54 23.49 -26.92
C ARG A 118 -7.97 23.77 -27.40
N GLY A 119 -8.92 22.90 -27.08
CA GLY A 119 -10.35 23.13 -27.37
C GLY A 119 -11.00 24.23 -26.52
N LEU A 120 -10.31 24.71 -25.49
CA LEU A 120 -10.78 25.67 -24.50
C LEU A 120 -9.98 26.98 -24.50
N GLU A 121 -8.98 27.15 -25.38
CA GLU A 121 -8.17 28.37 -25.51
C GLU A 121 -9.03 29.63 -25.72
N GLY A 122 -10.16 29.51 -26.43
CA GLY A 122 -11.13 30.60 -26.62
C GLY A 122 -11.85 31.06 -25.35
N TYR A 123 -11.71 30.34 -24.24
CA TYR A 123 -12.38 30.61 -22.96
C TYR A 123 -11.40 30.98 -21.83
N MET A 124 -10.08 30.96 -22.06
CA MET A 124 -9.08 31.17 -21.00
C MET A 124 -8.85 32.64 -20.59
N ASN A 125 -9.49 33.62 -21.24
CA ASN A 125 -9.34 35.06 -20.98
C ASN A 125 -10.68 35.83 -20.90
N ARG A 126 -11.74 35.23 -20.36
CA ARG A 126 -12.99 35.93 -19.99
C ARG A 126 -13.20 35.86 -18.49
#